data_AF-A0A7C7DZ25-F1
#
_entry.id   AF-A0A7C7DZ25-F1
#
_cell.length_a   1.000
_cell.length_b   1.000
_cell.length_c   1.000
_cell.angle_alpha   90.00
_cell.angle_beta   90.00
_cell.angle_gamma   90.00
#
_symmetry.space_group_name_H-M   'P 1'
#
loop_
_entity.id
_entity.type
_entity.pdbx_description
1 polymer ?
#
loop_
_entity_poly.entity_id
_entity_poly.type
_entity_poly.pdbx_seq_one_letter_code
_entity_poly.pdbx_strand_id
1 'polypeptide(L)'
;MKLLQEIDIYSILSSVYTKDLILTNVPMKEHTTIRVGGKVDYMVMADSIENIRKSVSMLSSLSIPFMIMGNGSNIVFSDDGYHGVIIKIGAGLSRIEVDG
;
A
#
# COMPACT_ATOMS: atom_id res chain seq x y z
N MET A 1 -12.79 -15.22 27.49
CA MET A 1 -12.08 -14.08 26.87
C MET A 1 -11.19 -14.65 25.77
N LYS A 2 -11.65 -14.68 24.52
CA LYS A 2 -10.85 -15.18 23.39
C LYS A 2 -9.74 -14.16 23.13
N LEU A 3 -8.48 -14.59 23.22
CA LEU A 3 -7.34 -13.80 22.77
C LEU A 3 -7.58 -13.42 21.31
N LEU A 4 -7.72 -12.13 21.03
CA LEU A 4 -7.59 -11.60 19.68
C LEU A 4 -6.12 -11.79 19.31
N GLN A 5 -5.82 -12.72 18.40
CA GLN A 5 -4.50 -12.75 17.78
C GLN A 5 -4.32 -11.42 17.06
N GLU A 6 -3.29 -10.65 17.42
CA GLU A 6 -2.92 -9.46 16.65
C GLU A 6 -2.66 -9.89 15.20
N ILE A 7 -3.30 -9.19 14.27
CA ILE A 7 -3.16 -9.47 12.85
C ILE A 7 -1.79 -8.96 12.40
N ASP A 8 -0.91 -9.88 12.01
CA ASP A 8 0.41 -9.55 11.46
C ASP A 8 0.30 -9.13 9.98
N ILE A 9 0.15 -7.83 9.77
CA ILE A 9 0.06 -7.22 8.44
C ILE A 9 1.31 -7.51 7.60
N TYR A 10 2.50 -7.49 8.21
CA TYR A 10 3.74 -7.71 7.46
C TYR A 10 3.81 -9.14 6.90
N SER A 11 3.44 -10.13 7.70
CA SER A 11 3.35 -11.53 7.25
C SER A 11 2.31 -11.70 6.13
N ILE A 12 1.16 -11.06 6.26
CA ILE A 12 0.12 -11.03 5.22
C ILE A 12 0.68 -10.47 3.90
N LEU A 13 1.31 -9.30 3.94
CA LEU A 13 1.88 -8.67 2.76
C LEU A 13 3.04 -9.50 2.18
N SER A 14 3.85 -10.15 3.03
CA SER A 14 4.95 -11.04 2.63
C SER A 14 4.49 -12.31 1.92
N SER A 15 3.20 -12.68 2.03
CA SER A 15 2.63 -13.79 1.25
C SER A 15 2.30 -13.41 -0.19
N VAL A 16 2.32 -12.10 -0.52
CA VAL A 16 1.98 -11.55 -1.83
C VAL A 16 3.19 -10.88 -2.50
N TYR A 17 3.98 -10.16 -1.72
CA TYR A 17 5.10 -9.36 -2.21
C TYR A 17 6.43 -9.88 -1.67
N THR A 18 7.49 -9.66 -2.45
CA THR A 18 8.86 -9.78 -1.94
C THR A 18 9.15 -8.66 -0.94
N LYS A 19 10.07 -8.91 0.00
CA LYS A 19 10.34 -8.00 1.12
C LYS A 19 10.78 -6.60 0.69
N ASP A 20 11.48 -6.49 -0.45
CA ASP A 20 11.95 -5.22 -1.02
C ASP A 20 10.81 -4.31 -1.52
N LEU A 21 9.64 -4.90 -1.80
CA LEU A 21 8.44 -4.15 -2.20
C LEU A 21 7.56 -3.77 -1.01
N ILE A 22 7.93 -4.17 0.21
CA ILE A 22 7.18 -3.86 1.44
C ILE A 22 7.96 -2.84 2.24
N LEU A 23 7.39 -1.65 2.38
CA LEU A 23 7.93 -0.54 3.14
C LEU A 23 7.11 -0.33 4.40
N THR A 24 7.77 -0.02 5.50
CA THR A 24 7.13 0.24 6.80
C THR A 24 7.40 1.67 7.26
N ASN A 25 6.46 2.25 8.00
CA ASN A 25 6.61 3.57 8.63
C ASN A 25 6.99 4.68 7.63
N VAL A 26 6.29 4.73 6.50
CA VAL A 26 6.68 5.50 5.30
C VAL A 26 6.19 6.94 5.39
N PRO A 27 7.07 7.96 5.31
CA PRO A 27 6.67 9.37 5.36
C PRO A 27 6.03 9.82 4.03
N MET A 28 4.73 10.13 4.04
CA MET A 28 3.98 10.43 2.80
C MET A 28 4.34 11.76 2.14
N LYS A 29 4.98 12.69 2.88
CA LYS A 29 5.61 13.87 2.28
C LYS A 29 6.65 13.54 1.20
N GLU A 30 7.24 12.35 1.22
CA GLU A 30 8.23 11.91 0.20
C GLU A 30 7.56 11.25 -1.03
N HIS A 31 6.27 10.94 -0.93
CA HIS A 31 5.52 10.18 -1.94
C HIS A 31 4.32 10.94 -2.52
N THR A 32 4.16 12.22 -2.19
CA THR A 32 3.13 13.12 -2.71
C THR A 32 3.75 14.37 -3.34
N THR A 33 3.08 14.96 -4.32
CA THR A 33 3.59 16.19 -4.97
C THR A 33 3.51 17.41 -4.08
N ILE A 34 2.54 17.44 -3.16
CA ILE A 34 2.32 18.52 -2.21
C ILE A 34 3.37 18.49 -1.09
N ARG A 35 4.09 17.36 -0.92
CA ARG A 35 5.18 17.18 0.05
C ARG A 35 4.77 17.44 1.50
N VAL A 36 3.53 17.06 1.82
CA VAL A 36 2.95 17.10 3.16
C VAL A 36 2.44 15.72 3.55
N GLY A 37 2.19 15.54 4.84
CA GLY A 37 1.60 14.32 5.39
C GLY A 37 2.57 13.46 6.19
N GLY A 38 1.99 12.85 7.22
CA GLY A 38 2.63 11.98 8.18
C GLY A 38 2.98 10.60 7.63
N LYS A 39 3.17 9.65 8.53
CA LYS A 39 3.63 8.31 8.17
C LYS A 39 2.47 7.37 7.89
N VAL A 40 2.65 6.43 6.97
CA VAL A 40 1.78 5.26 6.85
C VAL A 40 2.43 4.05 7.48
N ASP A 41 1.65 3.17 8.10
CA ASP A 41 2.16 1.98 8.76
C ASP A 41 2.87 1.07 7.75
N TYR A 42 2.22 0.80 6.61
CA TYR A 42 2.74 -0.01 5.52
C TYR A 42 2.47 0.62 4.16
N MET A 43 3.43 0.47 3.24
CA MET A 43 3.23 0.74 1.83
C MET A 43 3.80 -0.43 1.03
N VAL A 44 3.05 -0.93 0.06
CA VAL A 44 3.53 -1.91 -0.92
C VAL A 44 3.66 -1.29 -2.30
N MET A 45 4.76 -1.61 -2.97
CA MET A 45 5.00 -1.24 -4.36
C MET A 45 4.39 -2.32 -5.26
N ALA A 46 3.23 -2.04 -5.85
CA ALA A 46 2.53 -3.00 -6.68
C ALA A 46 3.30 -3.29 -7.98
N ASP A 47 3.51 -4.57 -8.26
CA ASP A 47 4.30 -5.10 -9.36
C ASP A 47 3.47 -5.92 -10.37
N SER A 48 2.25 -6.31 -10.01
CA SER A 48 1.32 -7.03 -10.89
C SER A 48 -0.14 -6.76 -10.54
N ILE A 49 -1.03 -6.89 -11.53
CA ILE A 49 -2.49 -6.80 -11.34
C ILE A 49 -2.96 -7.88 -10.35
N GLU A 50 -2.37 -9.08 -10.43
CA GLU A 50 -2.73 -10.20 -9.55
C GLU A 50 -2.38 -9.91 -8.08
N ASN A 51 -1.21 -9.31 -7.82
CA ASN A 51 -0.83 -8.94 -6.45
C ASN A 51 -1.72 -7.84 -5.88
N ILE A 52 -2.16 -6.88 -6.70
CA ILE A 52 -3.18 -5.90 -6.28
C ILE A 52 -4.47 -6.62 -5.89
N ARG A 53 -4.99 -7.53 -6.73
CA ARG A 53 -6.23 -8.28 -6.46
C ARG A 53 -6.14 -9.08 -5.16
N LYS A 54 -5.04 -9.83 -4.97
CA LYS A 54 -4.79 -10.60 -3.74
C LYS A 54 -4.74 -9.71 -2.52
N SER A 55 -4.01 -8.60 -2.59
CA SER A 55 -3.88 -7.63 -1.50
C SER A 55 -5.23 -7.07 -1.10
N VAL A 56 -6.00 -6.56 -2.06
CA VAL A 56 -7.34 -6.01 -1.81
C VAL A 56 -8.26 -7.05 -1.18
N SER A 57 -8.27 -8.28 -1.70
CA SER A 57 -9.10 -9.36 -1.16
C SER A 57 -8.73 -9.72 0.28
N MET A 58 -7.44 -9.84 0.58
CA MET A 58 -6.96 -10.23 1.92
C MET A 58 -7.15 -9.11 2.95
N LEU A 59 -6.80 -7.88 2.59
CA LEU A 59 -6.95 -6.73 3.48
C LEU A 59 -8.43 -6.46 3.77
N SER A 60 -9.29 -6.56 2.75
CA SER A 60 -10.74 -6.41 2.92
C SER A 60 -11.35 -7.52 3.77
N SER A 61 -10.95 -8.79 3.60
CA SER A 61 -11.53 -9.90 4.37
C SER A 61 -11.14 -9.85 5.85
N LEU A 62 -9.99 -9.24 6.16
CA LEU A 62 -9.47 -9.05 7.51
C LEU A 62 -9.84 -7.68 8.10
N SER A 63 -10.64 -6.86 7.39
CA SER A 63 -11.02 -5.50 7.80
C SER A 63 -9.82 -4.59 8.11
N ILE A 64 -8.70 -4.79 7.40
CA ILE A 64 -7.50 -3.97 7.51
C ILE A 64 -7.70 -2.74 6.62
N PRO A 65 -7.60 -1.50 7.15
CA PRO A 65 -7.72 -0.30 6.33
C PRO A 65 -6.64 -0.27 5.25
N PHE A 66 -7.05 0.03 4.01
CA PHE A 66 -6.10 0.24 2.93
C PHE A 66 -6.58 1.31 1.94
N MET A 67 -5.63 1.88 1.21
CA MET A 67 -5.87 2.82 0.13
C MET A 67 -4.99 2.47 -1.07
N ILE A 68 -5.56 2.54 -2.28
CA ILE A 68 -4.81 2.42 -3.52
C ILE A 68 -4.42 3.83 -3.97
N MET A 69 -3.15 4.05 -4.32
CA MET A 69 -2.68 5.33 -4.83
C MET A 69 -1.75 5.17 -6.03
N GLY A 70 -1.75 6.16 -6.92
CA GLY A 70 -0.74 6.32 -7.96
C GLY A 70 0.45 7.18 -7.48
N ASN A 71 0.74 8.24 -8.23
CA ASN A 71 1.84 9.16 -7.92
C ASN A 71 1.59 10.11 -6.74
N GLY A 72 0.36 10.15 -6.18
CA GLY A 72 0.04 11.04 -5.06
C GLY A 72 -0.02 12.52 -5.44
N SER A 73 -0.38 12.85 -6.69
CA SER A 73 -0.44 14.23 -7.18
C SER A 73 -1.68 15.01 -6.75
N ASN A 74 -2.72 14.31 -6.30
CA ASN A 74 -4.01 14.87 -5.91
C ASN A 74 -4.52 14.26 -4.59
N ILE A 75 -3.59 13.99 -3.67
CA ILE A 75 -3.89 13.43 -2.35
C ILE A 75 -3.14 14.25 -1.31
N VAL A 76 -3.82 14.55 -0.20
CA VAL A 76 -3.23 15.16 0.99
C VAL A 76 -3.37 14.15 2.13
N PHE A 77 -2.25 13.75 2.72
CA PHE A 77 -2.24 12.95 3.94
C PHE A 77 -2.21 13.88 5.15
N SER A 78 -2.94 13.51 6.22
CA SER A 78 -2.84 14.19 7.52
C SER A 78 -1.42 14.07 8.09
N ASP A 79 -0.99 15.01 8.91
CA ASP A 79 0.27 14.90 9.66
C ASP A 79 0.23 13.76 10.69
N ASP A 80 -0.97 13.37 11.14
CA ASP A 80 -1.19 12.16 11.96
C ASP A 80 -0.91 10.87 11.18
N GLY A 81 -0.80 10.94 9.85
CA GLY A 81 -0.49 9.80 9.00
C GLY A 81 -1.72 8.98 8.61
N TYR A 82 -1.49 7.69 8.32
CA TYR A 82 -2.53 6.73 7.94
C TYR A 82 -2.24 5.36 8.53
N HIS A 83 -3.15 4.88 9.38
CA HIS A 83 -3.05 3.57 10.02
C HIS A 83 -3.64 2.48 9.13
N GLY A 84 -2.78 1.75 8.42
CA GLY A 84 -3.18 0.76 7.43
C GLY A 84 -2.15 0.58 6.32
N VAL A 85 -2.62 0.09 5.17
CA VAL A 85 -1.77 -0.25 4.03
C VAL A 85 -2.02 0.67 2.83
N ILE A 86 -0.95 1.24 2.29
CA ILE A 86 -0.97 1.90 0.99
C ILE A 86 -0.54 0.92 -0.10
N ILE A 87 -1.38 0.71 -1.11
CA ILE A 87 -1.02 -0.04 -2.31
C ILE A 87 -0.65 0.96 -3.40
N LYS A 88 0.64 1.11 -3.68
CA LYS A 88 1.14 2.10 -4.63
C LYS A 88 1.31 1.49 -6.02
N ILE A 89 0.55 2.00 -6.99
CA ILE A 89 0.70 1.70 -8.41
C ILE A 89 1.72 2.67 -8.99
N GLY A 90 2.80 2.13 -9.59
CA GLY A 90 3.92 2.93 -10.07
C GLY A 90 4.66 2.24 -11.23
N ALA A 91 5.99 2.35 -11.23
CA ALA A 91 6.85 1.90 -12.32
C ALA A 91 6.61 0.43 -12.74
N GLY A 92 6.35 -0.47 -11.78
CA GLY A 92 6.09 -1.89 -12.04
C GLY A 92 4.86 -2.17 -12.91
N LEU A 93 3.94 -1.21 -13.05
CA LEU A 93 2.69 -1.33 -13.81
C LEU A 93 2.51 -0.20 -14.84
N SER A 94 3.62 0.30 -15.39
CA SER A 94 3.64 1.47 -16.30
C SER A 94 3.75 1.11 -17.78
N ARG A 95 3.67 -0.18 -18.15
CA ARG A 95 3.82 -0.65 -19.53
C ARG A 95 2.76 -0.04 -20.45
N ILE A 96 3.20 0.44 -21.61
CA ILE A 96 2.37 0.94 -22.70
C ILE A 96 2.56 0.02 -23.90
N GLU A 97 1.47 -0.35 -24.57
CA GLU A 97 1.45 -1.16 -25.79
C GLU A 97 0.49 -0.51 -26.79
N VAL A 98 0.85 -0.54 -28.06
CA VAL A 98 0.02 -0.06 -29.17
C VAL A 98 -0.12 -1.22 -30.14
N ASP A 99 -1.35 -1.62 -30.41
CA ASP A 99 -1.69 -2.61 -31.43
C ASP A 99 -2.39 -1.88 -32.59
N GLY A 100 -1.92 -2.15 -33.81
CA GLY A 100 -2.19 -1.36 -35.03
C GLY A 100 -3.29 -1.93 -35.90
#